data_AF-A0A6P1IKU6-F1
#
_entry.id   AF-A0A6P1IKU6-F1
#
_cell.length_a   1.000
_cell.length_b   1.000
_cell.length_c   1.000
_cell.angle_alpha   90.00
_cell.angle_beta   90.00
_cell.angle_gamma   90.00
#
_symmetry.space_group_name_H-M   'P 1'
#
loop_
_entity.id
_entity.type
_entity.pdbx_description
1 polymer ?
#
loop_
_entity_poly.entity_id
_entity_poly.type
_entity_poly.pdbx_seq_one_letter_code
_entity_poly.pdbx_strand_id
1 'polypeptide(L)'
;MSHPSDVVFNNMRAVIEAPGFPLLVAYKNDFYKHDRHELRRTFSEEITYLWIVRDSGTHLYPLHIDKRVCQEADAALSMDGPRKLYVVTPTSVQEIDLAKARSLMSTFNYEVKNGFVMKNKSTNLASVWPTTEWVKGQLKGRVIYFSDSPKDHLTHLDRIALRRIAVHEVIHLTGSIFTPVIAVTFNGEDLMHEEELQDDECIA
;
A
#
# COMPACT_ATOMS: atom_id res chain seq x y z
N MET A 1 -13.41 16.45 11.08
CA MET A 1 -13.55 16.56 9.61
C MET A 1 -13.40 15.16 9.06
N SER A 2 -14.21 14.75 8.06
CA SER A 2 -14.03 13.44 7.40
C SER A 2 -12.66 13.37 6.73
N HIS A 3 -12.00 12.21 6.75
CA HIS A 3 -10.70 12.05 6.12
C HIS A 3 -10.87 12.19 4.59
N PRO A 4 -9.96 12.83 3.83
CA PRO A 4 -10.10 12.99 2.38
C PRO A 4 -10.35 11.67 1.63
N SER A 5 -9.78 10.56 2.14
CA SER A 5 -10.01 9.23 1.60
C SER A 5 -11.45 8.70 1.76
N ASP A 6 -12.27 9.27 2.66
CA ASP A 6 -13.68 8.88 2.81
C ASP A 6 -14.49 9.22 1.55
N VAL A 7 -14.10 10.24 0.78
CA VAL A 7 -14.74 10.57 -0.52
C VAL A 7 -14.48 9.46 -1.53
N VAL A 8 -13.23 9.02 -1.65
CA VAL A 8 -12.84 7.90 -2.52
C VAL A 8 -13.54 6.61 -2.10
N PHE A 9 -13.55 6.33 -0.80
CA PHE A 9 -14.25 5.18 -0.25
C PHE A 9 -15.74 5.18 -0.60
N ASN A 10 -16.41 6.33 -0.47
CA ASN A 10 -17.82 6.46 -0.85
C ASN A 10 -18.06 6.26 -2.35
N ASN A 11 -17.15 6.73 -3.20
CA ASN A 11 -17.22 6.50 -4.65
C ASN A 11 -17.07 5.01 -4.99
N MET A 12 -16.14 4.30 -4.34
CA MET A 12 -15.97 2.85 -4.48
C MET A 12 -17.20 2.11 -3.96
N ARG A 13 -17.75 2.52 -2.82
CA ARG A 13 -18.96 1.94 -2.23
C ARG A 13 -20.15 2.03 -3.19
N ALA A 14 -20.32 3.17 -3.85
CA ALA A 14 -21.41 3.36 -4.81
C ALA A 14 -21.35 2.36 -5.98
N VAL A 15 -20.17 1.87 -6.36
CA VAL A 15 -20.00 0.85 -7.41
C VAL A 15 -20.52 -0.51 -6.94
N ILE A 16 -20.07 -0.98 -5.78
CA ILE A 16 -20.43 -2.34 -5.28
C ILE A 16 -21.86 -2.41 -4.71
N GLU A 17 -22.43 -1.27 -4.32
CA GLU A 17 -23.82 -1.17 -3.85
C GLU A 17 -24.79 -0.85 -5.00
N ALA A 18 -24.30 -0.65 -6.22
CA ALA A 18 -25.14 -0.38 -7.38
C ALA A 18 -26.14 -1.54 -7.62
N PRO A 19 -27.40 -1.26 -7.96
CA PRO A 19 -28.38 -2.29 -8.25
C PRO A 19 -27.89 -3.26 -9.34
N GLY A 20 -27.92 -4.56 -9.05
CA GLY A 20 -27.48 -5.60 -9.98
C GLY A 20 -25.97 -5.79 -10.07
N PHE A 21 -25.17 -5.22 -9.16
CA PHE A 21 -23.75 -5.52 -9.08
C PHE A 21 -23.52 -7.02 -8.82
N PRO A 22 -22.80 -7.75 -9.69
CA PRO A 22 -22.84 -9.21 -9.70
C PRO A 22 -21.85 -9.88 -8.75
N LEU A 23 -20.90 -9.12 -8.17
CA LEU A 23 -19.80 -9.65 -7.35
C LEU A 23 -19.94 -9.19 -5.89
N LEU A 24 -19.03 -9.66 -5.01
CA LEU A 24 -18.94 -9.25 -3.61
C LEU A 24 -20.22 -9.49 -2.79
N VAL A 25 -20.89 -10.63 -3.01
CA VAL A 25 -22.16 -10.96 -2.36
C VAL A 25 -21.99 -11.42 -0.91
N ALA A 26 -20.92 -12.18 -0.61
CA ALA A 26 -20.75 -12.85 0.68
C ALA A 26 -19.70 -12.21 1.61
N TYR A 27 -18.62 -11.63 1.05
CA TYR A 27 -17.44 -11.20 1.82
C TYR A 27 -17.22 -9.69 1.75
N LYS A 28 -18.19 -8.93 2.27
CA LYS A 28 -18.13 -7.46 2.24
C LYS A 28 -17.08 -6.84 3.17
N ASN A 29 -16.58 -7.61 4.15
CA ASN A 29 -15.60 -7.12 5.13
C ASN A 29 -14.30 -6.63 4.47
N ASP A 30 -13.87 -7.27 3.38
CA ASP A 30 -12.67 -6.85 2.66
C ASP A 30 -12.77 -5.40 2.19
N PHE A 31 -13.94 -5.03 1.66
CA PHE A 31 -14.18 -3.64 1.28
C PHE A 31 -14.30 -2.70 2.49
N TYR A 32 -15.20 -2.99 3.45
CA TYR A 32 -15.48 -2.03 4.52
C TYR A 32 -14.36 -1.89 5.55
N LYS A 33 -13.53 -2.93 5.73
CA LYS A 33 -12.40 -2.93 6.67
C LYS A 33 -11.07 -2.74 5.96
N HIS A 34 -10.70 -3.66 5.06
CA HIS A 34 -9.34 -3.71 4.51
C HIS A 34 -9.09 -2.62 3.47
N ASP A 35 -9.97 -2.43 2.48
CA ASP A 35 -9.82 -1.37 1.48
C ASP A 35 -9.89 0.02 2.14
N ARG A 36 -10.80 0.20 3.10
CA ARG A 36 -10.91 1.46 3.85
C ARG A 36 -9.64 1.77 4.65
N HIS A 37 -9.08 0.77 5.32
CA HIS A 37 -7.82 0.92 6.06
C HIS A 37 -6.66 1.25 5.11
N GLU A 38 -6.55 0.54 3.99
CA GLU A 38 -5.51 0.80 2.99
C GLU A 38 -5.60 2.22 2.43
N LEU A 39 -6.83 2.69 2.12
CA LEU A 39 -7.08 4.07 1.72
C LEU A 39 -6.63 5.06 2.78
N ARG A 40 -6.95 4.85 4.07
CA ARG A 40 -6.49 5.79 5.13
C ARG A 40 -4.97 5.84 5.23
N ARG A 41 -4.31 4.70 5.18
CA ARG A 41 -2.86 4.57 5.33
C ARG A 41 -2.07 5.16 4.16
N THR A 42 -2.65 5.13 2.95
CA THR A 42 -1.91 5.40 1.70
C THR A 42 -2.50 6.54 0.86
N PHE A 43 -3.58 7.20 1.30
CA PHE A 43 -4.19 8.27 0.51
C PHE A 43 -3.25 9.46 0.30
N SER A 44 -3.15 9.87 -0.97
CA SER A 44 -2.54 11.12 -1.41
C SER A 44 -3.32 11.60 -2.64
N GLU A 45 -3.29 12.90 -2.93
CA GLU A 45 -3.89 13.44 -4.15
C GLU A 45 -3.19 12.95 -5.44
N GLU A 46 -1.98 12.41 -5.32
CA GLU A 46 -1.18 11.93 -6.44
C GLU A 46 -1.30 10.40 -6.66
N ILE A 47 -1.91 9.68 -5.72
CA ILE A 47 -1.90 8.22 -5.73
C ILE A 47 -3.01 7.66 -6.63
N THR A 48 -2.68 6.62 -7.36
CA THR A 48 -3.63 5.83 -8.16
C THR A 48 -3.66 4.42 -7.62
N TYR A 49 -4.85 3.84 -7.48
CA TYR A 49 -4.99 2.45 -7.06
C TYR A 49 -5.52 1.57 -8.18
N LEU A 50 -5.09 0.30 -8.15
CA LEU A 50 -5.81 -0.80 -8.79
C LEU A 50 -6.72 -1.43 -7.74
N TRP A 51 -8.01 -1.44 -8.02
CA TRP A 51 -8.99 -2.14 -7.20
C TRP A 51 -9.55 -3.34 -7.97
N ILE A 52 -9.46 -4.51 -7.36
CA ILE A 52 -9.89 -5.78 -7.92
C ILE A 52 -11.06 -6.26 -7.08
N VAL A 53 -12.24 -6.38 -7.70
CA VAL A 53 -13.46 -6.86 -7.04
C VAL A 53 -13.78 -8.26 -7.55
N ARG A 54 -14.03 -9.19 -6.63
CA ARG A 54 -14.35 -10.60 -6.88
C ARG A 54 -15.56 -11.02 -6.06
N ASP A 55 -16.06 -12.23 -6.30
CA ASP A 55 -17.11 -12.82 -5.47
C ASP A 55 -16.66 -13.03 -4.02
N SER A 56 -15.39 -13.41 -3.85
CA SER A 56 -14.79 -13.79 -2.58
C SER A 56 -14.21 -12.63 -1.77
N GLY A 57 -14.18 -11.41 -2.31
CA GLY A 57 -13.51 -10.30 -1.64
C GLY A 57 -13.01 -9.21 -2.59
N THR A 58 -12.22 -8.30 -2.04
CA THR A 58 -11.58 -7.20 -2.77
C THR A 58 -10.09 -7.12 -2.48
N HIS A 59 -9.35 -6.53 -3.43
CA HIS A 59 -7.95 -6.18 -3.23
C HIS A 59 -7.69 -4.77 -3.76
N LEU A 60 -7.09 -3.93 -2.92
CA LEU A 60 -6.72 -2.55 -3.26
C LEU A 60 -5.20 -2.38 -3.21
N TYR A 61 -4.61 -1.97 -4.33
CA TYR A 61 -3.16 -1.78 -4.46
C TYR A 61 -2.82 -0.36 -4.89
N PRO A 62 -2.09 0.43 -4.08
CA PRO A 62 -1.60 1.74 -4.48
C PRO A 62 -0.46 1.60 -5.50
N LEU A 63 -0.76 1.88 -6.75
CA LEU A 63 0.17 1.77 -7.86
C LEU A 63 1.25 2.86 -7.82
N HIS A 64 2.26 2.67 -8.65
CA HIS A 64 3.35 3.62 -8.87
C HIS A 64 4.26 3.88 -7.66
N ILE A 65 4.09 3.17 -6.55
CA ILE A 65 5.01 3.22 -5.41
C ILE A 65 6.28 2.45 -5.76
N ASP A 66 6.27 1.12 -5.61
CA ASP A 66 7.43 0.30 -5.86
C ASP A 66 7.07 -0.96 -6.66
N LYS A 67 8.12 -1.65 -7.12
CA LYS A 67 8.00 -2.85 -7.94
C LYS A 67 7.20 -3.95 -7.25
N ARG A 68 7.25 -4.07 -5.92
CA ARG A 68 6.63 -5.18 -5.22
C ARG A 68 5.13 -4.99 -5.07
N VAL A 69 4.63 -3.77 -4.90
CA VAL A 69 3.17 -3.54 -4.99
C VAL A 69 2.63 -4.01 -6.35
N CYS A 70 3.38 -3.74 -7.43
CA CYS A 70 3.02 -4.23 -8.76
C CYS A 70 3.08 -5.77 -8.86
N GLN A 71 4.02 -6.44 -8.18
CA GLN A 71 4.08 -7.91 -8.13
C GLN A 71 2.91 -8.51 -7.35
N GLU A 72 2.52 -7.91 -6.24
CA GLU A 72 1.37 -8.34 -5.44
C GLU A 72 0.06 -8.17 -6.22
N ALA A 73 -0.09 -7.04 -6.91
CA ALA A 73 -1.22 -6.78 -7.80
C ALA A 73 -1.26 -7.77 -8.98
N ASP A 74 -0.12 -8.09 -9.60
CA ASP A 74 -0.04 -9.06 -10.69
C ASP A 74 -0.38 -10.49 -10.23
N ALA A 75 0.04 -10.87 -9.02
CA ALA A 75 -0.35 -12.12 -8.39
C ALA A 75 -1.87 -12.18 -8.19
N ALA A 76 -2.49 -11.10 -7.69
CA ALA A 76 -3.93 -11.01 -7.51
C ALA A 76 -4.70 -11.04 -8.85
N LEU A 77 -4.15 -10.46 -9.92
CA LEU A 77 -4.73 -10.54 -11.27
C LEU A 77 -4.61 -11.93 -11.89
N SER A 78 -3.61 -12.72 -11.48
CA SER A 78 -3.37 -14.08 -11.96
C SER A 78 -4.31 -15.11 -11.31
N MET A 79 -5.03 -14.73 -10.25
CA MET A 79 -6.07 -15.60 -9.67
C MET A 79 -7.26 -15.75 -10.62
N ASP A 80 -7.72 -16.99 -10.77
CA ASP A 80 -8.87 -17.37 -11.59
C ASP A 80 -10.20 -16.82 -11.05
N GLY A 81 -11.24 -16.95 -11.88
CA GLY A 81 -12.62 -16.63 -11.51
C GLY A 81 -13.08 -15.22 -11.92
N PRO A 82 -14.39 -14.94 -11.76
CA PRO A 82 -14.99 -13.66 -12.12
C PRO A 82 -14.35 -12.51 -11.35
N ARG A 83 -14.11 -11.41 -12.06
CA ARG A 83 -13.58 -10.18 -11.48
C ARG A 83 -13.99 -8.95 -12.26
N LYS A 84 -14.10 -7.82 -11.56
CA LYS A 84 -14.12 -6.48 -12.15
C LYS A 84 -12.90 -5.71 -11.67
N LEU A 85 -12.30 -4.94 -12.56
CA LEU A 85 -11.09 -4.17 -12.29
C LEU A 85 -11.42 -2.69 -12.38
N TYR A 86 -10.91 -1.91 -11.45
CA TYR A 86 -11.11 -0.48 -11.42
C TYR A 86 -9.79 0.24 -11.23
N VAL A 87 -9.62 1.35 -11.95
CA VAL A 87 -8.67 2.38 -11.56
C VAL A 87 -9.38 3.33 -10.60
N VAL A 88 -8.77 3.55 -9.44
CA VAL A 88 -9.29 4.46 -8.42
C VAL A 88 -8.31 5.61 -8.28
N THR A 89 -8.82 6.83 -8.44
CA THR A 89 -8.08 8.07 -8.23
C THR A 89 -8.82 8.89 -7.16
N PRO A 90 -8.23 9.97 -6.62
CA PRO A 90 -8.90 10.82 -5.63
C PRO A 90 -10.24 11.38 -6.10
N THR A 91 -10.45 11.48 -7.41
CA THR A 91 -11.65 12.10 -8.01
C THR A 91 -12.54 11.13 -8.78
N SER A 92 -12.10 9.89 -9.03
CA SER A 92 -12.85 8.97 -9.89
C SER A 92 -12.61 7.49 -9.58
N VAL A 93 -13.62 6.68 -9.90
CA VAL A 93 -13.55 5.21 -9.92
C VAL A 93 -14.03 4.78 -11.31
N GLN A 94 -13.15 4.16 -12.09
CA GLN A 94 -13.44 3.79 -13.48
C GLN A 94 -13.13 2.32 -13.72
N GLU A 95 -14.09 1.59 -14.30
CA GLU A 95 -13.88 0.19 -14.70
C GLU A 95 -12.86 0.14 -15.84
N ILE A 96 -11.93 -0.81 -15.76
CA ILE A 96 -10.86 -1.01 -16.74
C ILE A 96 -10.76 -2.49 -17.11
N ASP A 97 -10.10 -2.78 -18.23
CA ASP A 97 -9.77 -4.14 -18.61
C ASP A 97 -8.41 -4.60 -18.05
N LEU A 98 -8.11 -5.89 -18.25
CA LEU A 98 -6.86 -6.50 -17.80
C LEU A 98 -5.63 -5.88 -18.49
N ALA A 99 -5.74 -5.50 -19.76
CA ALA A 99 -4.63 -4.93 -20.51
C ALA A 99 -4.22 -3.57 -19.93
N LYS A 100 -5.21 -2.73 -19.61
CA LYS A 100 -5.01 -1.44 -18.96
C LYS A 100 -4.46 -1.61 -17.55
N ALA A 101 -4.98 -2.56 -16.77
CA ALA A 101 -4.44 -2.85 -15.43
C ALA A 101 -2.96 -3.21 -15.48
N ARG A 102 -2.56 -4.12 -16.39
CA ARG A 102 -1.15 -4.49 -16.60
C ARG A 102 -0.29 -3.33 -17.07
N SER A 103 -0.82 -2.48 -17.94
CA SER A 103 -0.11 -1.26 -18.37
C SER A 103 0.17 -0.32 -17.20
N LEU A 104 -0.79 -0.11 -16.29
CA LEU A 104 -0.59 0.75 -15.11
C LEU A 104 0.46 0.19 -14.13
N MET A 105 0.59 -1.13 -14.02
CA MET A 105 1.59 -1.78 -13.15
C MET A 105 3.02 -1.76 -13.72
N SER A 106 3.20 -1.33 -14.98
CA SER A 106 4.53 -1.32 -15.63
C SER A 106 5.44 -0.18 -15.15
N THR A 107 4.91 0.77 -14.40
CA THR A 107 5.63 1.95 -13.92
C THR A 107 5.58 2.07 -12.40
N PHE A 108 6.74 2.36 -11.81
CA PHE A 108 6.89 2.68 -10.39
C PHE A 108 7.88 3.82 -10.24
N ASN A 109 7.60 4.68 -9.26
CA ASN A 109 8.34 5.92 -9.03
C ASN A 109 9.46 5.72 -8.01
N TYR A 110 9.44 4.64 -7.21
CA TYR A 110 10.44 4.39 -6.19
C TYR A 110 11.12 3.04 -6.40
N GLU A 111 12.44 3.00 -6.27
CA GLU A 111 13.23 1.78 -6.35
C GLU A 111 14.36 1.78 -5.32
N VAL A 112 14.68 0.62 -4.75
CA VAL A 112 15.89 0.44 -3.94
C VAL A 112 17.02 -0.01 -4.86
N LYS A 113 18.10 0.76 -4.91
CA LYS A 113 19.28 0.48 -5.74
C LYS A 113 20.54 0.68 -4.92
N ASN A 114 21.34 -0.38 -4.78
CA ASN A 114 22.61 -0.36 -4.03
C ASN A 114 22.46 0.20 -2.60
N GLY A 115 21.35 -0.12 -1.91
CA GLY A 115 21.07 0.37 -0.57
C GLY A 115 20.56 1.81 -0.49
N PHE A 116 20.14 2.41 -1.61
CA PHE A 116 19.52 3.74 -1.66
C PHE A 116 18.11 3.68 -2.23
N VAL A 117 17.19 4.45 -1.64
CA VAL A 117 15.85 4.67 -2.20
C VAL A 117 15.92 5.78 -3.23
N MET A 118 15.71 5.43 -4.49
CA MET A 118 15.70 6.34 -5.63
C MET A 118 14.25 6.65 -6.04
N LYS A 119 13.91 7.93 -6.11
CA LYS A 119 12.67 8.45 -6.69
C LYS A 119 12.89 8.86 -8.14
N ASN A 120 11.97 8.46 -9.01
CA ASN A 120 11.98 8.69 -10.46
C ASN A 120 13.32 8.37 -11.13
N LYS A 121 14.04 7.37 -10.60
CA LYS A 121 15.37 6.91 -11.04
C LYS A 121 16.52 7.92 -10.94
N SER A 122 16.29 9.12 -10.39
CA SER A 122 17.28 10.20 -10.38
C SER A 122 17.48 10.85 -9.01
N THR A 123 16.44 10.93 -8.19
CA THR A 123 16.49 11.59 -6.89
C THR A 123 16.78 10.57 -5.81
N ASN A 124 17.94 10.65 -5.17
CA ASN A 124 18.22 9.86 -3.97
C ASN A 124 17.46 10.46 -2.77
N LEU A 125 16.55 9.69 -2.17
CA LEU A 125 15.83 10.12 -0.98
C LEU A 125 16.61 9.81 0.30
N ALA A 126 17.17 8.61 0.40
CA ALA A 126 17.89 8.14 1.57
C ALA A 126 18.64 6.83 1.28
N SER A 127 19.68 6.54 2.06
CA SER A 127 20.16 5.16 2.23
C SER A 127 19.20 4.37 3.13
N VAL A 128 19.04 3.07 2.88
CA VAL A 128 18.12 2.18 3.61
C VAL A 128 18.89 1.10 4.37
N TRP A 129 18.54 0.94 5.64
CA TRP A 129 19.21 0.03 6.56
C TRP A 129 18.17 -0.82 7.30
N PRO A 130 17.73 -1.96 6.72
CA PRO A 130 16.87 -2.89 7.40
C PRO A 130 17.67 -3.69 8.44
N THR A 131 17.07 -3.90 9.60
CA THR A 131 17.62 -4.72 10.68
C THR A 131 16.51 -5.58 11.28
N THR A 132 16.89 -6.61 12.03
CA THR A 132 15.93 -7.49 12.71
C THR A 132 16.28 -7.66 14.17
N GLU A 133 15.26 -7.83 15.00
CA GLU A 133 15.41 -8.14 16.42
C GLU A 133 14.40 -9.20 16.87
N TRP A 134 14.79 -10.01 17.84
CA TRP A 134 13.89 -10.96 18.50
C TRP A 134 13.17 -10.27 19.66
N VAL A 135 11.85 -10.13 19.57
CA VAL A 135 11.03 -9.48 20.59
C VAL A 135 9.83 -10.36 20.92
N LYS A 136 9.69 -10.70 22.22
CA LYS A 136 8.56 -11.51 22.73
C LYS A 136 8.35 -12.82 21.94
N GLY A 137 9.44 -13.50 21.57
CA GLY A 137 9.39 -14.80 20.86
C GLY A 137 9.10 -14.71 19.37
N GLN A 138 9.09 -13.52 18.77
CA GLN A 138 8.90 -13.33 17.33
C GLN A 138 10.06 -12.50 16.76
N LEU A 139 10.54 -12.87 15.57
CA LEU A 139 11.45 -12.03 14.80
C LEU A 139 10.68 -10.82 14.26
N LYS A 140 11.19 -9.61 14.47
CA LYS A 140 10.58 -8.35 14.02
C LYS A 140 11.60 -7.50 13.25
N GLY A 141 11.13 -6.72 12.29
CA GLY A 141 11.96 -5.87 11.46
C GLY A 141 11.93 -4.40 11.89
N ARG A 142 13.05 -3.71 11.70
CA ARG A 142 13.18 -2.26 11.81
C ARG A 142 13.87 -1.73 10.56
N VAL A 143 13.50 -0.56 10.09
CA VAL A 143 14.18 0.09 8.96
C VAL A 143 14.56 1.51 9.33
N ILE A 144 15.82 1.85 9.10
CA ILE A 144 16.33 3.20 9.29
C ILE A 144 16.72 3.76 7.92
N TYR A 145 16.19 4.94 7.61
CA TYR A 145 16.58 5.73 6.47
C TYR A 145 17.53 6.86 6.89
N PHE A 146 18.66 7.01 6.21
CA PHE A 146 19.58 8.14 6.43
C PHE A 146 19.69 9.00 5.17
N SER A 147 19.53 10.31 5.35
CA SER A 147 19.60 11.33 4.29
C SER A 147 20.24 12.62 4.82
N ASP A 148 20.92 13.36 3.96
CA ASP A 148 21.42 14.71 4.31
C ASP A 148 20.27 15.73 4.38
N SER A 149 19.11 15.41 3.81
CA SER A 149 17.90 16.26 3.89
C SER A 149 17.05 15.93 5.11
N PRO A 150 16.43 16.92 5.77
CA PRO A 150 15.49 16.68 6.87
C PRO A 150 14.20 16.00 6.39
N LYS A 151 13.48 15.36 7.33
CA LYS A 151 12.20 14.67 7.04
C LYS A 151 11.15 15.59 6.40
N ASP A 152 11.15 16.87 6.72
CA ASP A 152 10.20 17.85 6.19
C ASP A 152 10.33 18.08 4.68
N HIS A 153 11.45 17.69 4.06
CA HIS A 153 11.61 17.72 2.61
C HIS A 153 10.87 16.58 1.90
N LEU A 154 10.45 15.54 2.63
CA LEU A 154 9.67 14.44 2.06
C LEU A 154 8.24 14.89 1.80
N THR A 155 7.72 14.60 0.61
CA THR A 155 6.28 14.75 0.37
C THR A 155 5.50 13.70 1.16
N HIS A 156 4.17 13.86 1.24
CA HIS A 156 3.34 12.83 1.85
C HIS A 156 3.45 11.49 1.12
N LEU A 157 3.51 11.51 -0.22
CA LEU A 157 3.71 10.32 -1.04
C LEU A 157 5.07 9.67 -0.79
N ASP A 158 6.14 10.46 -0.59
CA ASP A 158 7.46 9.93 -0.24
C ASP A 158 7.40 9.16 1.08
N ARG A 159 6.70 9.67 2.09
CA ARG A 159 6.53 8.98 3.37
C ARG A 159 5.76 7.66 3.22
N ILE A 160 4.69 7.64 2.42
CA ILE A 160 3.94 6.41 2.10
C ILE A 160 4.86 5.39 1.41
N ALA A 161 5.64 5.83 0.43
CA ALA A 161 6.55 4.97 -0.31
C ALA A 161 7.63 4.37 0.58
N LEU A 162 8.27 5.18 1.44
CA LEU A 162 9.27 4.71 2.38
C LEU A 162 8.71 3.67 3.36
N ARG A 163 7.50 3.86 3.89
CA ARG A 163 6.86 2.83 4.76
C ARG A 163 6.66 1.50 4.03
N ARG A 164 6.20 1.53 2.78
CA ARG A 164 6.00 0.28 2.01
C ARG A 164 7.32 -0.39 1.66
N ILE A 165 8.31 0.39 1.21
CA ILE A 165 9.66 -0.11 0.93
C ILE A 165 10.24 -0.75 2.18
N ALA A 166 10.06 -0.17 3.36
CA ALA A 166 10.54 -0.73 4.61
C ALA A 166 10.00 -2.15 4.88
N VAL A 167 8.70 -2.37 4.65
CA VAL A 167 8.10 -3.72 4.72
C VAL A 167 8.80 -4.67 3.75
N HIS A 168 9.05 -4.23 2.52
CA HIS A 168 9.67 -5.06 1.51
C HIS A 168 11.14 -5.41 1.81
N GLU A 169 11.91 -4.44 2.31
CA GLU A 169 13.30 -4.64 2.70
C GLU A 169 13.42 -5.60 3.89
N VAL A 170 12.49 -5.53 4.86
CA VAL A 170 12.44 -6.50 5.96
C VAL A 170 12.12 -7.90 5.45
N ILE A 171 11.15 -8.05 4.54
CA ILE A 171 10.84 -9.35 3.94
C ILE A 171 12.02 -9.89 3.14
N HIS A 172 12.76 -9.03 2.44
CA HIS A 172 13.96 -9.43 1.71
C HIS A 172 15.06 -9.91 2.68
N LEU A 173 15.26 -9.19 3.78
CA LEU A 173 16.24 -9.52 4.82
C LEU A 173 15.90 -10.84 5.54
N THR A 174 14.62 -11.10 5.82
CA THR A 174 14.20 -12.26 6.63
C THR A 174 13.76 -13.46 5.80
N GLY A 175 13.43 -13.25 4.53
CA GLY A 175 12.80 -14.26 3.68
C GLY A 175 11.34 -14.58 4.04
N SER A 176 10.67 -13.77 4.88
CA SER A 176 9.32 -14.07 5.40
C SER A 176 8.38 -12.87 5.34
N ILE A 177 7.20 -13.08 4.73
CA ILE A 177 6.09 -12.12 4.75
C ILE A 177 5.44 -11.97 6.13
N PHE A 178 5.75 -12.87 7.07
CA PHE A 178 5.19 -12.89 8.42
C PHE A 178 6.08 -12.17 9.44
N THR A 179 7.17 -11.54 9.01
CA THR A 179 7.99 -10.69 9.88
C THR A 179 7.39 -9.29 9.95
N PRO A 180 6.77 -8.88 11.07
CA PRO A 180 6.19 -7.55 11.18
C PRO A 180 7.28 -6.48 11.24
N VAL A 181 7.02 -5.31 10.65
CA VAL A 181 7.85 -4.12 10.81
C VAL A 181 7.33 -3.32 11.99
N ILE A 182 8.18 -3.09 12.98
CA ILE A 182 7.81 -2.42 14.24
C ILE A 182 8.33 -1.00 14.35
N ALA A 183 9.25 -0.59 13.47
CA ALA A 183 9.73 0.78 13.43
C ALA A 183 10.27 1.11 12.03
N VAL A 184 9.93 2.29 11.55
CA VAL A 184 10.49 2.87 10.33
C VAL A 184 10.85 4.30 10.65
N THR A 185 12.14 4.64 10.60
CA THR A 185 12.61 5.99 10.92
C THR A 185 13.35 6.62 9.77
N PHE A 186 13.31 7.95 9.69
CA PHE A 186 14.05 8.77 8.73
C PHE A 186 14.86 9.80 9.51
N ASN A 187 16.19 9.71 9.45
CA ASN A 187 17.11 10.52 10.27
C ASN A 187 16.79 10.47 11.78
N GLY A 188 16.32 9.31 12.25
CA GLY A 188 15.91 9.11 13.64
C GLY A 188 14.49 9.57 13.97
N GLU A 189 13.80 10.25 13.06
CA GLU A 189 12.41 10.65 13.22
C GLU A 189 11.46 9.54 12.75
N ASP A 190 10.40 9.28 13.50
CA ASP A 190 9.46 8.21 13.17
C ASP A 190 8.66 8.52 11.89
N LEU A 191 8.56 7.55 10.98
CA LEU A 191 7.68 7.59 9.82
C LEU A 191 6.37 6.82 10.05
N MET A 192 6.29 6.02 11.11
CA MET A 192 5.12 5.25 11.52
C MET A 192 4.32 6.06 12.55
N HIS A 193 3.27 6.83 12.20
CA HIS A 193 2.49 7.54 13.24
C HIS A 193 0.96 7.35 13.16
N GLU A 194 0.43 7.10 14.37
CA GLU A 194 -0.90 7.02 15.00
C GLU A 194 -1.96 6.02 14.55
N GLU A 195 -2.20 5.75 13.26
CA GLU A 195 -3.30 4.82 12.88
C GLU A 195 -2.90 3.33 12.88
N GLU A 196 -1.62 3.01 13.04
CA GLU A 196 -1.09 1.64 12.98
C GLU A 196 -1.07 0.92 14.35
N LEU A 197 -1.46 1.61 15.45
CA LEU A 197 -1.42 1.06 16.82
C LEU A 197 -2.79 0.70 17.41
N GLN A 198 -3.91 0.93 16.70
CA GLN A 198 -5.26 0.65 17.23
C GLN A 198 -5.82 -0.74 16.91
N ASP A 199 -5.18 -1.53 16.04
CA ASP A 199 -5.75 -2.81 15.58
C ASP A 199 -5.50 -4.00 16.53
N ASP A 200 -4.83 -3.79 17.67
CA ASP A 200 -4.74 -4.80 18.75
C ASP A 200 -6.01 -4.87 19.63
N GLU A 201 -6.99 -3.98 19.45
CA GLU A 201 -8.27 -4.00 20.19
C GLU A 201 -9.49 -4.23 19.28
N CYS A 202 -9.55 -5.38 18.62
CA CYS A 202 -10.82 -5.92 18.10
C CYS A 202 -10.82 -7.46 18.18
N ILE A 203 -10.64 -7.97 19.40
CA ILE A 203 -11.19 -9.27 19.82
C ILE A 203 -12.07 -9.01 21.03
N ALA A 204 -13.37 -8.85 20.78
CA ALA A 204 -14.44 -9.10 21.73
C ALA A 204 -15.72 -9.44 20.95
#